data_AF-A0A1H7A0I9-F1
#
_entry.id   AF-A0A1H7A0I9-F1
#
_cell.length_a   1.000
_cell.length_b   1.000
_cell.length_c   1.000
_cell.angle_alpha   90.00
_cell.angle_beta   90.00
_cell.angle_gamma   90.00
#
_symmetry.space_group_name_H-M   'P 1'
#
loop_
_entity.id
_entity.type
_entity.pdbx_description
1 polymer ?
#
loop_
_entity_poly.entity_id
_entity_poly.type
_entity_poly.pdbx_seq_one_letter_code
_entity_poly.pdbx_strand_id
1 'polypeptide(L)'
;MGSQRSKPIAARVAIFALPIALPIALPLAATLGGCGGGGGDSAPASNTAKGAPTTTGTSAPAGNAIVLHAACSSCSAADDSTYTGSGTAVWQAINTNASAIDVPVSIKGLSGQNVTLVFTNEGASAQRMPTIALNASSANMSASVMRAQSLAAATATATATTTSGENPTLAAIRDFNYQGWATLATKQVAPTALYSTNGTGTSTTTYNVGDTRTFYYADYSPRTTTLAQTMSTSNGTTVNLWVESAELGAAKISPQIIDTLIMKYAQPGGIYDMLTRIGGPLYGPNDQTSLIDGTHQPIDLVVMNFDHNNLPYGLIGYFWALNDFRNGAGQLAYSNESISLYLDSETLYLGGTFGMDQMLTTMAHESMHMQNFYRRAVLMGAQYAFEPWLEEMTAMMMEDWASGTIVPGYNAIRDMRFITYMTYAGHGSYNCGLTTWTPYGADCESYAVNGSFGGYLNRQFGLTFYQSLLNNKNHTVSLDILDDVIGNAEAGATVASELRDFADAASGLIPLSSNVRGFTFPARSEGGFTLPAIDPASLSNGVARALPTTVPASLAVLGAFPVVRPHVSGTYSETVHVPAGTTLSVVID
;
A
#
# COMPACT_ATOMS: atom_id res chain seq x y z
N MET A 1 -51.02 24.13 30.81
CA MET A 1 -51.25 25.53 31.21
C MET A 1 -49.89 26.24 31.22
N GLY A 2 -49.74 27.34 30.45
CA GLY A 2 -48.58 28.28 30.38
C GLY A 2 -47.32 27.72 29.68
N SER A 3 -46.85 28.10 28.48
CA SER A 3 -46.82 29.31 27.63
C SER A 3 -45.97 30.47 28.13
N GLN A 4 -44.74 30.59 27.59
CA GLN A 4 -44.02 31.80 27.15
C GLN A 4 -42.76 31.31 26.40
N ARG A 5 -42.63 31.32 25.06
CA ARG A 5 -42.44 32.41 24.07
C ARG A 5 -41.29 33.39 24.38
N SER A 6 -40.16 33.18 23.72
CA SER A 6 -39.19 34.23 23.34
C SER A 6 -38.77 34.04 21.88
N LYS A 7 -38.92 35.12 21.10
CA LYS A 7 -38.66 35.24 19.64
C LYS A 7 -37.20 35.69 19.36
N PRO A 8 -36.72 35.55 18.11
CA PRO A 8 -35.31 35.72 17.74
C PRO A 8 -34.95 37.16 17.37
N ILE A 9 -33.67 37.52 17.52
CA ILE A 9 -33.10 38.77 17.01
C ILE A 9 -32.41 38.50 15.67
N ALA A 10 -32.85 39.23 14.65
CA ALA A 10 -32.24 39.33 13.34
C ALA A 10 -31.21 40.47 13.33
N ALA A 11 -30.09 40.29 12.62
CA ALA A 11 -29.20 41.37 12.21
C ALA A 11 -29.00 41.31 10.68
N ARG A 12 -29.35 42.40 10.00
CA ARG A 12 -29.21 42.61 8.56
C ARG A 12 -27.86 43.26 8.24
N VAL A 13 -27.19 42.70 7.22
CA VAL A 13 -26.61 43.34 6.02
C VAL A 13 -25.92 44.70 6.16
N ALA A 14 -24.65 44.76 5.77
CA ALA A 14 -24.06 45.91 5.09
C ALA A 14 -23.21 45.44 3.89
N ILE A 15 -23.62 45.92 2.71
CA ILE A 15 -22.98 45.78 1.40
C ILE A 15 -22.05 46.98 1.21
N PHE A 16 -20.81 46.77 0.75
CA PHE A 16 -20.02 47.82 0.10
C PHE A 16 -19.37 47.26 -1.17
N ALA A 17 -19.62 47.96 -2.28
CA ALA A 17 -19.06 47.72 -3.60
C ALA A 17 -17.85 48.63 -3.87
N LEU A 18 -16.82 48.07 -4.55
CA LEU A 18 -15.87 48.58 -5.59
C LEU A 18 -15.52 50.09 -5.72
N PRO A 19 -14.45 50.50 -6.48
CA PRO A 19 -13.50 49.77 -7.35
C PRO A 19 -12.00 50.20 -7.21
N ILE A 20 -11.07 49.62 -7.98
CA ILE A 20 -10.08 50.29 -8.88
C ILE A 20 -9.19 49.22 -9.54
N ALA A 21 -8.95 49.40 -10.84
CA ALA A 21 -8.20 48.56 -11.77
C ALA A 21 -6.78 49.09 -12.03
N LEU A 22 -5.84 48.23 -12.48
CA LEU A 22 -5.02 48.29 -13.72
C LEU A 22 -3.83 47.28 -13.66
N PRO A 23 -3.13 46.97 -14.77
CA PRO A 23 -2.62 45.62 -15.10
C PRO A 23 -1.08 45.55 -15.16
N ILE A 24 -0.51 44.35 -15.26
CA ILE A 24 0.86 44.17 -15.76
C ILE A 24 0.87 43.06 -16.81
N ALA A 25 1.53 43.38 -17.92
CA ALA A 25 1.57 42.66 -19.18
C ALA A 25 2.70 41.61 -19.27
N LEU A 26 2.48 40.68 -20.19
CA LEU A 26 3.36 39.67 -20.79
C LEU A 26 4.69 40.25 -21.34
N PRO A 27 5.73 39.42 -21.61
CA PRO A 27 5.81 38.82 -22.95
C PRO A 27 6.30 37.36 -23.05
N LEU A 28 5.68 36.70 -24.02
CA LEU A 28 6.13 35.56 -24.81
C LEU A 28 7.41 35.91 -25.59
N ALA A 29 8.32 34.95 -25.76
CA ALA A 29 9.30 34.97 -26.84
C ALA A 29 9.37 33.58 -27.49
N ALA A 30 8.89 33.52 -28.73
CA ALA A 30 9.16 32.45 -29.68
C ALA A 30 10.00 33.05 -30.82
N THR A 31 11.07 32.38 -31.22
CA THR A 31 11.74 32.62 -32.50
C THR A 31 12.03 31.28 -33.17
N LEU A 32 11.63 31.19 -34.44
CA LEU A 32 11.89 30.13 -35.39
C LEU A 32 12.73 30.73 -36.53
N GLY A 33 13.64 29.91 -37.10
CA GLY A 33 14.05 30.03 -38.50
C GLY A 33 15.55 30.24 -38.74
N GLY A 34 16.20 29.25 -39.37
CA GLY A 34 17.52 29.42 -39.99
C GLY A 34 18.13 28.12 -40.50
N CYS A 35 17.94 27.84 -41.80
CA CYS A 35 18.43 26.69 -42.56
C CYS A 35 19.93 26.74 -42.90
N GLY A 36 20.53 25.57 -43.17
CA GLY A 36 21.76 25.36 -43.96
C GLY A 36 22.95 24.86 -43.13
N GLY A 37 23.68 23.79 -43.45
CA GLY A 37 23.73 22.94 -44.64
C GLY A 37 25.19 22.53 -44.91
N GLY A 38 25.48 21.22 -44.80
CA GLY A 38 26.51 20.49 -45.58
C GLY A 38 28.00 20.65 -45.26
N GLY A 39 28.70 19.50 -45.16
CA GLY A 39 30.17 19.43 -45.29
C GLY A 39 30.77 18.22 -44.58
N GLY A 40 31.14 17.18 -45.33
CA GLY A 40 31.61 15.90 -44.84
C GLY A 40 33.14 15.75 -44.72
N ASP A 41 33.50 14.56 -44.22
CA ASP A 41 34.74 13.80 -44.33
C ASP A 41 36.08 14.43 -43.89
N SER A 42 36.70 13.83 -42.86
CA SER A 42 37.90 12.99 -43.01
C SER A 42 38.64 12.85 -41.66
N ALA A 43 38.80 11.62 -41.18
CA ALA A 43 39.95 11.25 -40.35
C ALA A 43 41.21 11.24 -41.24
N PRO A 44 42.43 11.47 -40.70
CA PRO A 44 43.18 10.31 -40.19
C PRO A 44 44.21 10.58 -39.05
N ALA A 45 44.49 9.50 -38.32
CA ALA A 45 45.80 9.00 -37.83
C ALA A 45 46.76 9.87 -36.96
N SER A 46 46.94 9.42 -35.71
CA SER A 46 48.17 8.94 -35.05
C SER A 46 49.56 9.49 -35.46
N ASN A 47 50.30 10.09 -34.51
CA ASN A 47 51.57 9.54 -33.95
C ASN A 47 52.42 10.53 -33.09
N THR A 48 52.87 10.01 -31.94
CA THR A 48 54.19 10.16 -31.25
C THR A 48 54.71 11.51 -30.70
N ALA A 49 54.65 11.60 -29.37
CA ALA A 49 55.74 11.75 -28.37
C ALA A 49 56.89 12.78 -28.53
N LYS A 50 57.06 13.65 -27.51
CA LYS A 50 58.38 14.07 -26.98
C LYS A 50 58.32 14.63 -25.53
N GLY A 51 58.89 13.87 -24.60
CA GLY A 51 59.81 14.31 -23.52
C GLY A 51 59.37 15.32 -22.44
N ALA A 52 59.26 14.82 -21.21
CA ALA A 52 59.04 15.43 -19.89
C ALA A 52 59.92 16.65 -19.49
N PRO A 53 59.52 17.33 -18.39
CA PRO A 53 60.30 17.16 -17.15
C PRO A 53 59.46 16.70 -15.94
N THR A 54 60.03 15.72 -15.24
CA THR A 54 59.64 15.20 -13.92
C THR A 54 59.80 16.22 -12.80
N THR A 55 58.87 16.25 -11.84
CA THR A 55 59.19 16.34 -10.40
C THR A 55 58.01 15.91 -9.51
N THR A 56 58.37 15.11 -8.50
CA THR A 56 57.68 14.76 -7.24
C THR A 56 56.36 14.01 -7.31
N GLY A 57 56.47 12.70 -7.06
CA GLY A 57 55.34 11.84 -6.78
C GLY A 57 54.65 12.18 -5.46
N THR A 58 53.33 12.24 -5.53
CA THR A 58 52.43 11.88 -4.43
C THR A 58 51.81 10.56 -4.80
N SER A 59 51.95 9.61 -3.89
CA SER A 59 51.29 8.30 -3.82
C SER A 59 49.86 8.33 -4.36
N ALA A 60 49.51 7.32 -5.15
CA ALA A 60 48.15 7.00 -5.54
C ALA A 60 47.21 7.02 -4.32
N PRO A 61 46.01 7.62 -4.39
CA PRO A 61 45.04 7.51 -3.32
C PRO A 61 44.66 6.03 -3.16
N ALA A 62 44.78 5.51 -1.95
CA ALA A 62 44.13 4.29 -1.53
C ALA A 62 42.59 4.45 -1.68
N GLY A 63 41.92 3.34 -1.96
CA GLY A 63 40.54 3.26 -2.47
C GLY A 63 39.49 4.09 -1.73
N ASN A 64 38.44 4.44 -2.46
CA ASN A 64 37.25 5.14 -1.97
C ASN A 64 36.64 4.40 -0.77
N ALA A 65 37.04 4.77 0.44
CA ALA A 65 36.39 4.34 1.66
C ALA A 65 35.04 5.05 1.74
N ILE A 66 33.95 4.29 1.67
CA ILE A 66 32.62 4.83 1.92
C ILE A 66 32.53 5.15 3.41
N VAL A 67 32.27 6.40 3.72
CA VAL A 67 32.18 6.95 5.08
C VAL A 67 30.72 7.19 5.44
N LEU A 68 30.46 7.15 6.74
CA LEU A 68 29.17 7.49 7.31
C LEU A 68 28.92 9.00 7.17
N HIS A 69 27.77 9.40 6.63
CA HIS A 69 27.41 10.80 6.43
C HIS A 69 26.09 11.16 7.13
N ALA A 70 25.99 12.38 7.66
CA ALA A 70 24.72 12.88 8.18
C ALA A 70 23.66 12.91 7.05
N ALA A 71 22.55 12.20 7.23
CA ALA A 71 21.54 11.96 6.20
C ALA A 71 20.31 12.87 6.31
N CYS A 72 20.25 13.68 7.36
CA CYS A 72 19.12 14.56 7.63
C CYS A 72 19.56 16.03 7.72
N SER A 73 18.65 16.91 7.28
CA SER A 73 18.79 18.35 7.50
C SER A 73 17.96 18.77 8.73
N SER A 74 18.48 19.70 9.53
CA SER A 74 17.82 20.20 10.75
C SER A 74 17.50 19.13 11.81
N CYS A 75 18.30 18.06 11.85
CA CYS A 75 18.24 17.02 12.87
C CYS A 75 19.41 17.16 13.86
N SER A 76 19.52 16.21 14.79
CA SER A 76 20.53 16.21 15.85
C SER A 76 21.89 15.64 15.42
N ALA A 77 22.08 15.34 14.13
CA ALA A 77 23.38 15.07 13.53
C ALA A 77 24.06 16.40 13.19
N ALA A 78 25.03 16.84 14.00
CA ALA A 78 25.74 18.10 13.77
C ALA A 78 26.74 17.99 12.60
N ASP A 79 27.35 16.81 12.45
CA ASP A 79 28.25 16.42 11.37
C ASP A 79 28.27 14.88 11.28
N ASP A 80 29.12 14.33 10.42
CA ASP A 80 29.27 12.90 10.14
C ASP A 80 29.68 12.03 11.36
N SER A 81 30.00 12.65 12.50
CA SER A 81 30.51 11.98 13.71
C SER A 81 29.99 12.54 15.03
N THR A 82 29.09 13.52 15.02
CA THR A 82 28.71 14.29 16.21
C THR A 82 27.20 14.35 16.39
N TYR A 83 26.71 13.80 17.50
CA TYR A 83 25.36 14.00 17.99
C TYR A 83 25.28 15.27 18.85
N THR A 84 24.24 16.08 18.69
CA THR A 84 24.07 17.35 19.44
C THR A 84 23.69 17.15 20.91
N GLY A 85 23.35 15.93 21.33
CA GLY A 85 23.04 15.58 22.72
C GLY A 85 21.54 15.48 23.05
N SER A 86 20.65 15.85 22.12
CA SER A 86 19.18 15.70 22.27
C SER A 86 18.47 15.68 20.93
N GLY A 87 17.34 14.97 20.81
CA GLY A 87 16.56 14.87 19.57
C GLY A 87 17.00 13.70 18.69
N THR A 88 16.48 13.61 17.46
CA THR A 88 16.78 12.48 16.57
C THR A 88 17.86 12.83 15.56
N ALA A 89 18.77 11.90 15.32
CA ALA A 89 19.83 12.03 14.33
C ALA A 89 19.91 10.79 13.45
N VAL A 90 20.17 10.98 12.15
CA VAL A 90 20.27 9.92 11.16
C VAL A 90 21.56 10.10 10.37
N TRP A 91 22.34 9.05 10.25
CA TRP A 91 23.47 8.95 9.35
C TRP A 91 23.31 7.76 8.41
N GLN A 92 23.88 7.83 7.22
CA GLN A 92 23.83 6.76 6.23
C GLN A 92 25.20 6.52 5.60
N ALA A 93 25.51 5.26 5.32
CA ALA A 93 26.66 4.82 4.53
C ALA A 93 26.15 3.85 3.43
N ILE A 94 26.07 4.36 2.21
CA ILE A 94 25.47 3.65 1.07
C ILE A 94 26.56 2.86 0.35
N ASN A 95 26.54 1.52 0.42
CA ASN A 95 27.51 0.68 -0.29
C ASN A 95 27.04 0.32 -1.69
N THR A 96 27.38 1.14 -2.68
CA THR A 96 27.11 0.87 -4.10
C THR A 96 28.12 -0.08 -4.76
N ASN A 97 29.14 -0.55 -4.05
CA ASN A 97 30.16 -1.44 -4.59
C ASN A 97 29.63 -2.88 -4.77
N ALA A 98 30.28 -3.64 -5.64
CA ALA A 98 30.00 -5.06 -5.84
C ALA A 98 30.53 -5.97 -4.71
N SER A 99 31.24 -5.41 -3.74
CA SER A 99 31.78 -6.13 -2.58
C SER A 99 31.35 -5.47 -1.28
N ALA A 100 31.32 -6.25 -0.20
CA ALA A 100 31.12 -5.72 1.13
C ALA A 100 32.28 -4.80 1.54
N ILE A 101 31.98 -3.87 2.45
CA ILE A 101 32.93 -2.87 2.95
C ILE A 101 32.87 -2.81 4.48
N ASP A 102 33.97 -2.38 5.11
CA ASP A 102 33.98 -2.07 6.53
C ASP A 102 33.76 -0.57 6.72
N VAL A 103 32.67 -0.21 7.39
CA VAL A 103 32.33 1.18 7.71
C VAL A 103 32.68 1.44 9.18
N PRO A 104 33.71 2.27 9.47
CA PRO A 104 34.00 2.68 10.83
C PRO A 104 32.95 3.69 11.31
N VAL A 105 32.10 3.30 12.26
CA VAL A 105 31.16 4.19 12.93
C VAL A 105 31.82 4.73 14.19
N SER A 106 31.79 6.06 14.36
CA SER A 106 32.26 6.73 15.57
C SER A 106 31.43 8.00 15.81
N ILE A 107 30.46 7.93 16.72
CA ILE A 107 29.54 9.05 17.02
C ILE A 107 29.70 9.48 18.46
N LYS A 108 30.14 10.72 18.69
CA LYS A 108 30.30 11.33 20.02
C LYS A 108 29.07 12.13 20.43
N GLY A 109 28.99 12.44 21.72
CA GLY A 109 27.97 13.34 22.28
C GLY A 109 26.78 12.63 22.91
N LEU A 110 26.88 11.31 23.11
CA LEU A 110 25.81 10.49 23.65
C LEU A 110 25.78 10.55 25.18
N SER A 111 24.59 10.47 25.76
CA SER A 111 24.32 10.60 27.20
C SER A 111 23.34 9.54 27.72
N GLY A 112 23.10 8.48 26.95
CA GLY A 112 22.18 7.40 27.28
C GLY A 112 21.16 7.06 26.18
N GLN A 113 21.36 7.57 24.96
CA GLN A 113 20.50 7.31 23.80
C GLN A 113 20.60 5.85 23.34
N ASN A 114 19.62 5.39 22.58
CA ASN A 114 19.78 4.16 21.82
C ASN A 114 20.47 4.47 20.48
N VAL A 115 21.27 3.53 20.00
CA VAL A 115 21.81 3.57 18.64
C VAL A 115 21.24 2.39 17.87
N THR A 116 20.42 2.67 16.87
CA THR A 116 19.84 1.65 15.99
C THR A 116 20.61 1.64 14.67
N LEU A 117 21.24 0.52 14.37
CA LEU A 117 21.81 0.22 13.05
C LEU A 117 20.71 -0.41 12.20
N VAL A 118 20.45 0.12 11.01
CA VAL A 118 19.49 -0.44 10.06
C VAL A 118 20.24 -0.79 8.80
N PHE A 119 20.24 -2.08 8.43
CA PHE A 119 20.75 -2.53 7.14
C PHE A 119 19.59 -2.60 6.16
N THR A 120 19.68 -1.92 5.02
CA THR A 120 18.67 -1.97 3.97
C THR A 120 19.29 -2.47 2.67
N ASN A 121 18.70 -3.49 2.05
CA ASN A 121 19.15 -3.98 0.76
C ASN A 121 18.46 -3.21 -0.37
N GLU A 122 19.24 -2.41 -1.08
CA GLU A 122 18.79 -1.61 -2.22
C GLU A 122 19.06 -2.31 -3.56
N GLY A 123 19.73 -3.47 -3.52
CA GLY A 123 20.11 -4.24 -4.70
C GLY A 123 19.05 -5.25 -5.15
N ALA A 124 19.25 -5.76 -6.38
CA ALA A 124 18.37 -6.73 -7.01
C ALA A 124 18.61 -8.19 -6.58
N SER A 125 19.53 -8.45 -5.64
CA SER A 125 19.84 -9.79 -5.15
C SER A 125 19.98 -9.82 -3.63
N ALA A 126 19.57 -10.93 -3.02
CA ALA A 126 19.71 -11.13 -1.58
C ALA A 126 21.20 -11.15 -1.19
N GLN A 127 21.53 -10.46 -0.11
CA GLN A 127 22.91 -10.27 0.34
C GLN A 127 23.19 -11.10 1.58
N ARG A 128 24.34 -11.78 1.64
CA ARG A 128 24.73 -12.50 2.86
C ARG A 128 24.93 -11.50 3.99
N MET A 129 24.30 -11.73 5.14
CA MET A 129 24.51 -10.90 6.31
C MET A 129 25.83 -11.24 7.01
N PRO A 130 26.56 -10.22 7.48
CA PRO A 130 27.72 -10.45 8.33
C PRO A 130 27.28 -10.94 9.71
N THR A 131 28.22 -11.53 10.44
CA THR A 131 28.02 -11.75 11.88
C THR A 131 27.98 -10.40 12.57
N ILE A 132 26.89 -10.12 13.29
CA ILE A 132 26.72 -8.94 14.12
C ILE A 132 26.12 -9.33 15.46
N ALA A 133 26.62 -8.75 16.54
CA ALA A 133 26.10 -9.03 17.87
C ALA A 133 24.69 -8.44 18.01
N LEU A 134 23.78 -9.25 18.54
CA LEU A 134 22.42 -8.84 18.90
C LEU A 134 22.31 -8.69 20.41
N ASN A 135 21.58 -7.68 20.86
CA ASN A 135 21.18 -7.56 22.25
C ASN A 135 19.85 -8.28 22.44
N ALA A 136 19.71 -9.02 23.54
CA ALA A 136 18.45 -9.68 23.87
C ALA A 136 17.35 -8.61 24.05
N SER A 137 16.29 -8.70 23.26
CA SER A 137 15.11 -7.84 23.39
C SER A 137 14.27 -8.29 24.59
N SER A 138 13.75 -7.33 25.36
CA SER A 138 12.71 -7.58 26.36
C SER A 138 11.36 -7.18 25.76
N ALA A 139 10.46 -8.14 25.61
CA ALA A 139 9.12 -7.90 25.11
C ALA A 139 8.18 -7.55 26.28
N ASN A 140 7.62 -6.34 26.28
CA ASN A 140 6.48 -5.97 27.11
C ASN A 140 5.37 -5.42 26.19
N MET A 141 4.18 -6.02 26.23
CA MET A 141 3.09 -5.73 25.27
C MET A 141 1.96 -4.92 25.92
N SER A 142 1.43 -3.91 25.23
CA SER A 142 0.21 -3.18 25.61
C SER A 142 -1.04 -3.73 24.92
N ALA A 143 -2.19 -3.19 25.31
CA ALA A 143 -3.51 -3.57 24.80
C ALA A 143 -3.71 -3.37 23.28
N SER A 144 -3.08 -2.38 22.63
CA SER A 144 -3.16 -2.18 21.18
C SER A 144 -2.35 -3.23 20.41
N VAL A 145 -1.18 -3.64 20.95
CA VAL A 145 -0.41 -4.79 20.43
C VAL A 145 -1.18 -6.08 20.64
N MET A 146 -1.71 -6.28 21.85
CA MET A 146 -2.53 -7.46 22.13
C MET A 146 -3.69 -7.53 21.15
N ARG A 147 -4.30 -6.40 20.78
CA ARG A 147 -5.32 -6.36 19.73
C ARG A 147 -4.73 -6.75 18.37
N ALA A 148 -3.75 -6.02 17.83
CA ALA A 148 -3.17 -6.31 16.50
C ALA A 148 -2.58 -7.73 16.38
N GLN A 149 -1.91 -8.23 17.42
CA GLN A 149 -1.42 -9.60 17.48
C GLN A 149 -2.53 -10.62 17.74
N SER A 150 -3.54 -10.33 18.56
CA SER A 150 -4.72 -11.20 18.67
C SER A 150 -5.48 -11.29 17.35
N LEU A 151 -5.36 -10.28 16.49
CA LEU A 151 -5.95 -10.25 15.16
C LEU A 151 -5.09 -11.02 14.17
N ALA A 152 -3.77 -10.80 14.13
CA ALA A 152 -2.87 -11.66 13.37
C ALA A 152 -3.02 -13.13 13.80
N ALA A 153 -3.18 -13.39 15.11
CA ALA A 153 -3.44 -14.70 15.66
C ALA A 153 -4.86 -15.21 15.36
N ALA A 154 -5.90 -14.37 15.39
CA ALA A 154 -7.27 -14.79 15.05
C ALA A 154 -7.39 -15.11 13.55
N THR A 155 -6.79 -14.28 12.68
CA THR A 155 -6.67 -14.54 11.25
C THR A 155 -5.82 -15.79 10.99
N ALA A 156 -4.71 -15.99 11.72
CA ALA A 156 -3.87 -17.19 11.63
C ALA A 156 -4.53 -18.46 12.22
N THR A 157 -5.41 -18.31 13.21
CA THR A 157 -6.17 -19.43 13.82
C THR A 157 -7.35 -19.82 12.95
N ALA A 158 -7.99 -18.87 12.27
CA ALA A 158 -9.00 -19.13 11.23
C ALA A 158 -8.39 -19.82 10.00
N THR A 159 -7.10 -19.58 9.70
CA THR A 159 -6.35 -20.28 8.64
C THR A 159 -5.56 -21.51 9.13
N ALA A 160 -5.81 -22.00 10.36
CA ALA A 160 -5.09 -23.12 11.01
C ALA A 160 -5.32 -24.52 10.40
N THR A 161 -5.32 -24.61 9.07
CA THR A 161 -4.73 -25.74 8.38
C THR A 161 -3.21 -25.68 8.54
N THR A 162 -2.53 -26.82 8.56
CA THR A 162 -1.11 -27.01 8.93
C THR A 162 -0.08 -26.35 7.99
N THR A 163 -0.46 -25.32 7.24
CA THR A 163 0.37 -24.64 6.23
C THR A 163 0.36 -23.14 6.50
N SER A 164 1.48 -22.61 7.01
CA SER A 164 1.77 -21.18 6.94
C SER A 164 1.74 -20.72 5.47
N GLY A 165 1.12 -19.59 5.20
CA GLY A 165 1.01 -19.02 3.84
C GLY A 165 -0.41 -18.59 3.48
N GLU A 166 -0.53 -18.03 2.28
CA GLU A 166 -1.78 -17.53 1.73
C GLU A 166 -2.85 -18.62 1.62
N ASN A 167 -4.11 -18.24 1.85
CA ASN A 167 -5.24 -19.12 1.56
C ASN A 167 -5.22 -19.52 0.07
N PRO A 168 -5.30 -20.82 -0.30
CA PRO A 168 -5.24 -21.25 -1.70
C PRO A 168 -6.31 -20.64 -2.61
N THR A 169 -7.49 -20.33 -2.07
CA THR A 169 -8.55 -19.64 -2.79
C THR A 169 -8.15 -18.21 -3.13
N LEU A 170 -7.56 -17.47 -2.19
CA LEU A 170 -7.02 -16.14 -2.44
C LEU A 170 -5.89 -16.17 -3.47
N ALA A 171 -4.97 -17.14 -3.37
CA ALA A 171 -3.90 -17.33 -4.34
C ALA A 171 -4.46 -17.52 -5.77
N ALA A 172 -5.49 -18.37 -5.90
CA ALA A 172 -6.14 -18.63 -7.19
C ALA A 172 -6.86 -17.39 -7.76
N ILE A 173 -7.55 -16.63 -6.91
CA ILE A 173 -8.21 -15.37 -7.30
C ILE A 173 -7.17 -14.36 -7.78
N ARG A 174 -6.10 -14.15 -7.00
CA ARG A 174 -5.00 -13.25 -7.34
C ARG A 174 -4.34 -13.64 -8.66
N ASP A 175 -3.98 -14.90 -8.83
CA ASP A 175 -3.33 -15.38 -10.06
C ASP A 175 -4.24 -15.23 -11.28
N PHE A 176 -5.55 -15.44 -11.09
CA PHE A 176 -6.55 -15.19 -12.12
C PHE A 176 -6.62 -13.70 -12.49
N ASN A 177 -6.78 -12.82 -11.51
CA ASN A 177 -6.91 -11.37 -11.72
C ASN A 177 -5.63 -10.79 -12.35
N TYR A 178 -4.46 -11.31 -11.98
CA TYR A 178 -3.18 -10.86 -12.52
C TYR A 178 -2.96 -11.29 -13.97
N GLN A 179 -3.02 -12.60 -14.26
CA GLN A 179 -2.68 -13.14 -15.58
C GLN A 179 -3.68 -14.14 -16.15
N GLY A 180 -4.40 -14.89 -15.30
CA GLY A 180 -5.29 -15.96 -15.76
C GLY A 180 -6.40 -15.48 -16.70
N TRP A 181 -6.97 -14.30 -16.43
CA TRP A 181 -8.06 -13.71 -17.20
C TRP A 181 -7.72 -13.49 -18.68
N ALA A 182 -6.47 -13.11 -19.00
CA ALA A 182 -6.06 -12.75 -20.35
C ALA A 182 -6.18 -13.94 -21.33
N THR A 183 -5.98 -15.16 -20.81
CA THR A 183 -6.14 -16.40 -21.60
C THR A 183 -7.59 -16.67 -21.98
N LEU A 184 -8.54 -16.21 -21.16
CA LEU A 184 -9.98 -16.33 -21.42
C LEU A 184 -10.48 -15.18 -22.29
N ALA A 185 -9.87 -13.99 -22.16
CA ALA A 185 -10.22 -12.84 -22.97
C ALA A 185 -9.87 -13.02 -24.47
N THR A 186 -8.78 -13.73 -24.77
CA THR A 186 -8.29 -13.96 -26.14
C THR A 186 -8.93 -15.15 -26.87
N LYS A 187 -9.54 -16.09 -26.15
CA LYS A 187 -10.28 -17.20 -26.76
C LYS A 187 -11.70 -16.73 -27.05
N GLN A 188 -12.07 -16.62 -28.33
CA GLN A 188 -13.48 -16.51 -28.71
C GLN A 188 -14.20 -17.80 -28.29
N VAL A 189 -14.82 -17.78 -27.11
CA VAL A 189 -15.60 -18.91 -26.63
C VAL A 189 -16.91 -18.92 -27.38
N ALA A 190 -17.08 -19.90 -28.29
CA ALA A 190 -18.39 -20.19 -28.85
C ALA A 190 -19.33 -20.57 -27.70
N PRO A 191 -20.50 -19.93 -27.55
CA PRO A 191 -21.39 -20.17 -26.43
C PRO A 191 -21.89 -21.62 -26.47
N THR A 192 -21.41 -22.43 -25.53
CA THR A 192 -21.97 -23.77 -25.25
C THR A 192 -22.68 -23.67 -23.90
N ALA A 193 -23.90 -23.14 -23.94
CA ALA A 193 -24.77 -23.06 -22.78
C ALA A 193 -25.17 -24.48 -22.36
N LEU A 194 -24.53 -25.00 -21.32
CA LEU A 194 -25.11 -26.07 -20.53
C LEU A 194 -25.71 -25.41 -19.29
N TYR A 195 -27.05 -25.34 -19.28
CA TYR A 195 -27.90 -24.84 -18.19
C TYR A 195 -27.91 -23.32 -17.95
N SER A 196 -28.34 -22.55 -18.96
CA SER A 196 -29.02 -21.27 -18.71
C SER A 196 -30.39 -21.29 -19.38
N THR A 197 -31.45 -21.44 -18.57
CA THR A 197 -32.80 -21.05 -18.97
C THR A 197 -33.01 -19.59 -18.62
N ASN A 198 -32.24 -18.68 -19.24
CA ASN A 198 -32.59 -17.28 -19.45
C ASN A 198 -31.69 -16.66 -20.53
N GLY A 199 -32.24 -16.62 -21.76
CA GLY A 199 -32.11 -15.50 -22.70
C GLY A 199 -30.73 -15.08 -23.17
N THR A 200 -30.37 -15.50 -24.39
CA THR A 200 -29.53 -14.71 -25.28
C THR A 200 -30.17 -13.32 -25.51
N GLY A 201 -29.60 -12.28 -24.91
CA GLY A 201 -30.04 -10.90 -25.11
C GLY A 201 -29.48 -9.95 -24.06
N THR A 202 -28.70 -8.98 -24.54
CA THR A 202 -28.16 -7.79 -23.88
C THR A 202 -29.22 -6.97 -23.12
N SER A 203 -29.63 -7.42 -21.94
CA SER A 203 -30.40 -6.64 -20.97
C SER A 203 -29.77 -6.86 -19.61
N THR A 204 -29.28 -5.79 -18.98
CA THR A 204 -29.04 -5.81 -17.53
C THR A 204 -30.34 -6.28 -16.86
N THR A 205 -30.25 -7.38 -16.11
CA THR A 205 -31.43 -7.91 -15.41
C THR A 205 -31.70 -6.97 -14.24
N THR A 206 -32.85 -6.31 -14.24
CA THR A 206 -33.27 -5.47 -13.12
C THR A 206 -33.81 -6.35 -12.00
N TYR A 207 -33.28 -6.21 -10.80
CA TYR A 207 -33.72 -6.91 -9.59
C TYR A 207 -34.46 -5.95 -8.65
N ASN A 208 -35.44 -6.47 -7.91
CA ASN A 208 -36.15 -5.78 -6.84
C ASN A 208 -35.74 -6.35 -5.49
N VAL A 209 -35.80 -5.52 -4.44
CA VAL A 209 -35.58 -5.99 -3.06
C VAL A 209 -36.52 -7.16 -2.75
N GLY A 210 -35.96 -8.24 -2.22
CA GLY A 210 -36.65 -9.52 -1.97
C GLY A 210 -36.46 -10.56 -3.07
N ASP A 211 -36.00 -10.18 -4.26
CA ASP A 211 -35.68 -11.14 -5.31
C ASP A 211 -34.52 -12.05 -4.90
N THR A 212 -34.56 -13.30 -5.37
CA THR A 212 -33.51 -14.29 -5.12
C THR A 212 -32.68 -14.55 -6.36
N ARG A 213 -31.38 -14.73 -6.19
CA ARG A 213 -30.43 -15.11 -7.24
C ARG A 213 -29.46 -16.16 -6.71
N THR A 214 -28.91 -16.98 -7.60
CA THR A 214 -27.77 -17.84 -7.27
C THR A 214 -26.47 -17.15 -7.63
N PHE A 215 -25.53 -17.08 -6.67
CA PHE A 215 -24.14 -16.73 -6.92
C PHE A 215 -23.25 -17.97 -6.75
N TYR A 216 -22.25 -18.14 -7.60
CA TYR A 216 -21.17 -19.11 -7.37
C TYR A 216 -20.12 -18.51 -6.43
N TYR A 217 -19.82 -19.24 -5.36
CA TYR A 217 -18.72 -18.90 -4.46
C TYR A 217 -17.37 -19.28 -5.09
N ALA A 218 -16.27 -18.84 -4.49
CA ALA A 218 -14.92 -19.06 -5.01
C ALA A 218 -14.52 -20.55 -5.15
N ASP A 219 -15.22 -21.44 -4.45
CA ASP A 219 -15.09 -22.91 -4.57
C ASP A 219 -16.02 -23.53 -5.64
N TYR A 220 -16.69 -22.69 -6.44
CA TYR A 220 -17.69 -23.05 -7.45
C TYR A 220 -19.01 -23.61 -6.90
N SER A 221 -19.24 -23.58 -5.58
CA SER A 221 -20.51 -23.97 -5.00
C SER A 221 -21.60 -22.90 -5.26
N PRO A 222 -22.82 -23.31 -5.62
CA PRO A 222 -23.93 -22.37 -5.79
C PRO A 222 -24.48 -21.92 -4.42
N ARG A 223 -24.69 -20.62 -4.26
CA ARG A 223 -25.22 -19.96 -3.05
C ARG A 223 -26.47 -19.18 -3.40
N THR A 224 -27.59 -19.53 -2.79
CA THR A 224 -28.83 -18.76 -2.94
C THR A 224 -28.75 -17.50 -2.08
N THR A 225 -28.86 -16.34 -2.72
CA THR A 225 -28.87 -15.04 -2.08
C THR A 225 -30.20 -14.32 -2.30
N THR A 226 -30.54 -13.41 -1.40
CA THR A 226 -31.68 -12.52 -1.48
C THR A 226 -31.18 -11.08 -1.58
N LEU A 227 -31.73 -10.29 -2.51
CA LEU A 227 -31.46 -8.86 -2.60
C LEU A 227 -32.06 -8.16 -1.39
N ALA A 228 -31.21 -7.74 -0.46
CA ALA A 228 -31.64 -7.16 0.80
C ALA A 228 -31.88 -5.64 0.68
N GLN A 229 -31.05 -4.93 -0.10
CA GLN A 229 -31.17 -3.49 -0.29
C GLN A 229 -30.51 -3.04 -1.59
N THR A 230 -31.00 -1.95 -2.17
CA THR A 230 -30.39 -1.27 -3.33
C THR A 230 -30.26 0.22 -3.03
N MET A 231 -29.17 0.83 -3.52
CA MET A 231 -28.91 2.27 -3.41
C MET A 231 -28.22 2.78 -4.68
N SER A 232 -28.48 4.02 -5.07
CA SER A 232 -27.76 4.68 -6.16
C SER A 232 -26.63 5.55 -5.62
N THR A 233 -25.46 5.49 -6.26
CA THR A 233 -24.33 6.36 -5.97
C THR A 233 -24.55 7.77 -6.53
N SER A 234 -23.63 8.69 -6.23
CA SER A 234 -23.71 10.08 -6.68
C SER A 234 -23.78 10.24 -8.21
N ASN A 235 -23.17 9.31 -8.96
CA ASN A 235 -23.19 9.30 -10.43
C ASN A 235 -24.30 8.44 -11.03
N GLY A 236 -25.20 7.90 -10.20
CA GLY A 236 -26.33 7.07 -10.61
C GLY A 236 -26.01 5.58 -10.78
N THR A 237 -24.78 5.13 -10.49
CA THR A 237 -24.46 3.70 -10.48
C THR A 237 -25.30 3.01 -9.41
N THR A 238 -25.92 1.89 -9.77
CA THR A 238 -26.72 1.11 -8.83
C THR A 238 -25.79 0.20 -8.01
N VAL A 239 -26.00 0.18 -6.70
CA VAL A 239 -25.34 -0.74 -5.77
C VAL A 239 -26.41 -1.62 -5.16
N ASN A 240 -26.23 -2.93 -5.30
CA ASN A 240 -27.10 -3.94 -4.72
C ASN A 240 -26.38 -4.63 -3.58
N LEU A 241 -27.05 -4.85 -2.46
CA LEU A 241 -26.56 -5.68 -1.36
C LEU A 241 -27.34 -6.99 -1.33
N TRP A 242 -26.67 -8.06 -1.74
CA TRP A 242 -27.15 -9.43 -1.70
C TRP A 242 -26.67 -10.11 -0.41
N VAL A 243 -27.52 -10.92 0.19
CA VAL A 243 -27.19 -11.70 1.39
C VAL A 243 -27.56 -13.16 1.14
N GLU A 244 -26.67 -14.11 1.43
CA GLU A 244 -26.99 -15.53 1.44
C GLU A 244 -28.26 -15.76 2.28
N SER A 245 -29.28 -16.37 1.69
CA SER A 245 -30.62 -16.37 2.27
C SER A 245 -30.67 -17.02 3.66
N ALA A 246 -29.77 -17.96 3.94
CA ALA A 246 -29.62 -18.61 5.24
C ALA A 246 -28.88 -17.76 6.30
N GLU A 247 -28.21 -16.69 5.87
CA GLU A 247 -27.50 -15.75 6.74
C GLU A 247 -28.34 -14.49 7.06
N LEU A 248 -29.43 -14.27 6.34
CA LEU A 248 -30.32 -13.14 6.56
C LEU A 248 -31.14 -13.30 7.85
N GLY A 249 -31.02 -12.34 8.78
CA GLY A 249 -31.84 -12.34 9.98
C GLY A 249 -31.25 -11.54 11.14
N ALA A 250 -32.09 -11.21 12.12
CA ALA A 250 -31.72 -10.35 13.25
C ALA A 250 -30.54 -10.87 14.10
N ALA A 251 -30.30 -12.19 14.11
CA ALA A 251 -29.21 -12.82 14.87
C ALA A 251 -27.89 -12.98 14.07
N LYS A 252 -27.93 -12.72 12.76
CA LYS A 252 -26.80 -12.88 11.83
C LYS A 252 -26.66 -11.57 11.03
N ILE A 253 -26.93 -11.58 9.73
CA ILE A 253 -26.96 -10.38 8.90
C ILE A 253 -28.27 -9.63 9.13
N SER A 254 -28.22 -8.71 10.09
CA SER A 254 -29.34 -7.90 10.52
C SER A 254 -29.61 -6.72 9.58
N PRO A 255 -30.81 -6.11 9.62
CA PRO A 255 -31.09 -4.87 8.88
C PRO A 255 -30.10 -3.74 9.19
N GLN A 256 -29.55 -3.69 10.40
CA GLN A 256 -28.56 -2.68 10.78
C GLN A 256 -27.21 -2.91 10.09
N ILE A 257 -26.77 -4.16 9.95
CA ILE A 257 -25.56 -4.50 9.18
C ILE A 257 -25.77 -4.12 7.72
N ILE A 258 -26.91 -4.51 7.14
CA ILE A 258 -27.29 -4.21 5.76
C ILE A 258 -27.26 -2.70 5.48
N ASP A 259 -27.95 -1.90 6.30
CA ASP A 259 -28.00 -0.45 6.15
C ASP A 259 -26.60 0.17 6.27
N THR A 260 -25.79 -0.30 7.23
CA THR A 260 -24.43 0.19 7.43
C THR A 260 -23.55 -0.05 6.20
N LEU A 261 -23.55 -1.28 5.64
CA LEU A 261 -22.73 -1.62 4.49
C LEU A 261 -23.09 -0.79 3.26
N ILE A 262 -24.38 -0.76 2.89
CA ILE A 262 -24.81 -0.10 1.67
C ILE A 262 -24.72 1.42 1.78
N MET A 263 -25.01 2.00 2.94
CA MET A 263 -24.83 3.43 3.18
C MET A 263 -23.35 3.81 3.08
N LYS A 264 -22.45 3.08 3.75
CA LYS A 264 -21.01 3.38 3.69
C LYS A 264 -20.45 3.27 2.28
N TYR A 265 -20.96 2.32 1.50
CA TYR A 265 -20.50 2.12 0.14
C TYR A 265 -21.02 3.18 -0.83
N ALA A 266 -22.34 3.39 -0.87
CA ALA A 266 -23.01 4.07 -1.99
C ALA A 266 -23.44 5.51 -1.70
N GLN A 267 -23.52 5.95 -0.44
CA GLN A 267 -23.92 7.33 -0.14
C GLN A 267 -22.97 8.36 -0.78
N PRO A 268 -23.40 9.61 -1.01
CA PRO A 268 -22.50 10.67 -1.47
C PRO A 268 -21.26 10.82 -0.58
N GLY A 269 -20.07 10.76 -1.19
CA GLY A 269 -18.78 10.74 -0.49
C GLY A 269 -18.42 9.40 0.16
N GLY A 270 -19.21 8.35 -0.06
CA GLY A 270 -18.95 6.97 0.36
C GLY A 270 -17.83 6.29 -0.44
N ILE A 271 -17.64 5.00 -0.20
CA ILE A 271 -16.51 4.22 -0.74
C ILE A 271 -16.45 4.30 -2.27
N TYR A 272 -17.58 4.15 -2.96
CA TYR A 272 -17.64 4.24 -4.41
C TYR A 272 -17.17 5.62 -4.93
N ASP A 273 -17.66 6.70 -4.33
CA ASP A 273 -17.28 8.06 -4.71
C ASP A 273 -15.79 8.33 -4.43
N MET A 274 -15.26 7.81 -3.33
CA MET A 274 -13.85 7.92 -2.99
C MET A 274 -12.96 7.23 -4.03
N LEU A 275 -13.29 6.00 -4.42
CA LEU A 275 -12.56 5.22 -5.43
C LEU A 275 -12.61 5.90 -6.80
N THR A 276 -13.81 6.33 -7.22
CA THR A 276 -14.00 6.99 -8.52
C THR A 276 -13.32 8.34 -8.61
N ARG A 277 -13.20 9.07 -7.49
CA ARG A 277 -12.40 10.30 -7.42
C ARG A 277 -10.90 10.04 -7.50
N ILE A 278 -10.42 8.94 -6.92
CA ILE A 278 -8.99 8.62 -6.84
C ILE A 278 -8.48 8.09 -8.16
N GLY A 279 -8.96 6.91 -8.60
CA GLY A 279 -8.46 6.32 -9.83
C GLY A 279 -9.46 6.45 -10.97
N GLY A 280 -10.76 6.29 -10.74
CA GLY A 280 -11.76 6.42 -11.81
C GLY A 280 -12.83 5.33 -11.76
N PRO A 281 -13.56 5.09 -12.86
CA PRO A 281 -14.64 4.12 -12.87
C PRO A 281 -14.16 2.72 -12.48
N LEU A 282 -14.97 2.01 -11.69
CA LEU A 282 -14.68 0.64 -11.26
C LEU A 282 -14.93 -0.38 -12.38
N TYR A 283 -15.88 -0.09 -13.27
CA TYR A 283 -16.17 -0.85 -14.48
C TYR A 283 -16.81 0.06 -15.53
N GLY A 284 -16.85 -0.38 -16.79
CA GLY A 284 -17.45 0.39 -17.86
C GLY A 284 -17.25 -0.19 -19.27
N PRO A 285 -17.57 0.59 -20.32
CA PRO A 285 -17.41 0.17 -21.71
C PRO A 285 -15.99 -0.31 -22.02
N ASN A 286 -15.90 -1.48 -22.66
CA ASN A 286 -14.64 -2.10 -23.05
C ASN A 286 -14.84 -2.93 -24.33
N ASP A 287 -13.74 -3.25 -25.01
CA ASP A 287 -13.75 -3.98 -26.29
C ASP A 287 -13.62 -5.51 -26.11
N GLN A 288 -13.63 -6.03 -24.88
CA GLN A 288 -13.45 -7.45 -24.60
C GLN A 288 -14.80 -8.20 -24.73
N THR A 289 -15.01 -8.86 -25.86
CA THR A 289 -16.28 -9.57 -26.16
C THR A 289 -16.66 -10.69 -25.18
N SER A 290 -15.68 -11.21 -24.44
CA SER A 290 -15.85 -12.23 -23.42
C SER A 290 -16.29 -11.67 -22.07
N LEU A 291 -16.16 -10.35 -21.84
CA LEU A 291 -16.65 -9.68 -20.64
C LEU A 291 -18.13 -9.30 -20.78
N ILE A 292 -18.80 -9.12 -19.63
CA ILE A 292 -20.17 -8.60 -19.60
C ILE A 292 -20.23 -7.18 -20.18
N ASP A 293 -21.43 -6.76 -20.58
CA ASP A 293 -21.62 -5.43 -21.17
C ASP A 293 -21.19 -4.33 -20.19
N GLY A 294 -20.48 -3.31 -20.69
CA GLY A 294 -19.96 -2.23 -19.84
C GLY A 294 -20.98 -1.15 -19.47
N THR A 295 -22.23 -1.23 -19.94
CA THR A 295 -23.23 -0.18 -19.72
C THR A 295 -24.21 -0.54 -18.61
N HIS A 296 -24.44 0.41 -17.70
CA HIS A 296 -25.44 0.31 -16.62
C HIS A 296 -25.32 -0.93 -15.72
N GLN A 297 -24.12 -1.50 -15.57
CA GLN A 297 -23.90 -2.60 -14.65
C GLN A 297 -24.02 -2.11 -13.20
N PRO A 298 -24.79 -2.80 -12.34
CA PRO A 298 -24.74 -2.54 -10.92
C PRO A 298 -23.41 -3.04 -10.33
N ILE A 299 -23.05 -2.50 -9.18
CA ILE A 299 -22.06 -3.11 -8.28
C ILE A 299 -22.82 -3.97 -7.28
N ASP A 300 -22.53 -5.27 -7.25
CA ASP A 300 -23.14 -6.22 -6.32
C ASP A 300 -22.22 -6.45 -5.11
N LEU A 301 -22.64 -6.01 -3.93
CA LEU A 301 -22.04 -6.39 -2.65
C LEU A 301 -22.70 -7.71 -2.22
N VAL A 302 -21.93 -8.80 -2.14
CA VAL A 302 -22.47 -10.14 -1.88
C VAL A 302 -21.98 -10.65 -0.53
N VAL A 303 -22.85 -10.64 0.47
CA VAL A 303 -22.58 -11.16 1.82
C VAL A 303 -22.94 -12.63 1.87
N MET A 304 -22.00 -13.49 2.25
CA MET A 304 -22.22 -14.94 2.34
C MET A 304 -21.32 -15.58 3.40
N ASN A 305 -21.65 -16.79 3.82
CA ASN A 305 -20.82 -17.52 4.77
C ASN A 305 -19.71 -18.28 4.03
N PHE A 306 -18.47 -17.87 4.21
CA PHE A 306 -17.36 -18.37 3.38
C PHE A 306 -16.96 -19.82 3.70
N ASP A 307 -16.93 -20.20 4.97
CA ASP A 307 -16.42 -21.51 5.39
C ASP A 307 -17.26 -22.19 6.48
N HIS A 308 -18.30 -21.53 6.98
CA HIS A 308 -19.28 -22.04 7.93
C HIS A 308 -18.64 -22.57 9.22
N ASN A 309 -17.58 -21.90 9.67
CA ASN A 309 -16.78 -22.33 10.81
C ASN A 309 -17.28 -21.73 12.14
N ASN A 310 -18.23 -20.78 12.08
CA ASN A 310 -18.77 -20.02 13.21
C ASN A 310 -17.67 -19.26 13.99
N LEU A 311 -16.71 -18.69 13.25
CA LEU A 311 -15.62 -17.87 13.74
C LEU A 311 -15.49 -16.62 12.85
N PRO A 312 -15.25 -15.44 13.43
CA PRO A 312 -14.92 -14.27 12.62
C PRO A 312 -13.48 -14.35 12.09
N TYR A 313 -13.19 -13.54 11.08
CA TYR A 313 -11.87 -13.35 10.46
C TYR A 313 -11.40 -14.52 9.59
N GLY A 314 -10.15 -14.44 9.10
CA GLY A 314 -9.64 -15.32 8.06
C GLY A 314 -9.73 -14.65 6.69
N LEU A 315 -10.32 -15.33 5.71
CA LEU A 315 -10.74 -14.69 4.46
C LEU A 315 -12.00 -13.86 4.76
N ILE A 316 -11.91 -12.53 4.71
CA ILE A 316 -13.03 -11.65 5.06
C ILE A 316 -13.70 -11.00 3.85
N GLY A 317 -12.99 -10.90 2.73
CA GLY A 317 -13.55 -10.43 1.48
C GLY A 317 -12.66 -10.74 0.31
N TYR A 318 -13.23 -10.66 -0.90
CA TYR A 318 -12.48 -10.77 -2.15
C TYR A 318 -13.23 -10.13 -3.33
N PHE A 319 -12.46 -9.68 -4.32
CA PHE A 319 -12.91 -9.44 -5.69
C PHE A 319 -12.32 -10.49 -6.64
N TRP A 320 -13.17 -11.15 -7.43
CA TRP A 320 -12.72 -12.09 -8.46
C TRP A 320 -13.23 -11.69 -9.84
N ALA A 321 -12.29 -11.26 -10.70
CA ALA A 321 -12.58 -10.80 -12.05
C ALA A 321 -13.21 -11.86 -12.96
N LEU A 322 -13.19 -13.14 -12.56
CA LEU A 322 -13.91 -14.21 -13.27
C LEU A 322 -15.39 -13.85 -13.42
N ASN A 323 -15.98 -13.20 -12.42
CA ASN A 323 -17.39 -12.82 -12.40
C ASN A 323 -17.74 -11.74 -13.42
N ASP A 324 -16.76 -11.02 -13.95
CA ASP A 324 -16.96 -10.00 -14.98
C ASP A 324 -17.07 -10.62 -16.39
N PHE A 325 -16.89 -11.93 -16.53
CA PHE A 325 -16.98 -12.64 -17.80
C PHE A 325 -18.40 -13.09 -18.10
N ARG A 326 -18.74 -13.22 -19.39
CA ARG A 326 -19.93 -13.91 -19.84
C ARG A 326 -19.83 -15.40 -19.53
N ASN A 327 -20.98 -16.01 -19.24
CA ASN A 327 -21.05 -17.43 -18.99
C ASN A 327 -20.63 -18.25 -20.22
N GLY A 328 -19.88 -19.33 -20.00
CA GLY A 328 -19.27 -20.12 -21.07
C GLY A 328 -18.83 -21.51 -20.63
N ALA A 329 -17.92 -22.12 -21.40
CA ALA A 329 -17.36 -23.42 -21.07
C ALA A 329 -16.20 -23.34 -20.05
N GLY A 330 -15.91 -24.45 -19.38
CA GLY A 330 -14.80 -24.55 -18.42
C GLY A 330 -15.07 -23.70 -17.18
N GLN A 331 -14.07 -22.95 -16.73
CA GLN A 331 -14.20 -22.09 -15.54
C GLN A 331 -15.24 -20.96 -15.72
N LEU A 332 -15.48 -20.53 -16.97
CA LEU A 332 -16.52 -19.53 -17.28
C LEU A 332 -17.94 -20.04 -17.04
N ALA A 333 -18.16 -21.33 -16.82
CA ALA A 333 -19.47 -21.87 -16.43
C ALA A 333 -19.88 -21.42 -15.01
N TYR A 334 -18.92 -20.91 -14.24
CA TYR A 334 -19.11 -20.43 -12.86
C TYR A 334 -18.98 -18.91 -12.77
N SER A 335 -18.97 -18.19 -13.89
CA SER A 335 -19.03 -16.75 -13.84
C SER A 335 -20.38 -16.31 -13.30
N ASN A 336 -20.36 -15.35 -12.38
CA ASN A 336 -21.59 -14.73 -11.92
C ASN A 336 -22.16 -13.70 -12.90
N GLU A 337 -21.46 -13.32 -13.97
CA GLU A 337 -21.88 -12.23 -14.87
C GLU A 337 -22.29 -10.97 -14.08
N SER A 338 -21.43 -10.55 -13.15
CA SER A 338 -21.69 -9.51 -12.16
C SER A 338 -20.39 -8.84 -11.70
N ILE A 339 -20.41 -7.50 -11.70
CA ILE A 339 -19.36 -6.70 -11.07
C ILE A 339 -19.57 -6.77 -9.56
N SER A 340 -18.88 -7.71 -8.91
CA SER A 340 -19.19 -8.13 -7.55
C SER A 340 -17.98 -8.18 -6.63
N LEU A 341 -18.20 -7.78 -5.39
CA LEU A 341 -17.28 -8.06 -4.29
C LEU A 341 -18.01 -8.89 -3.23
N TYR A 342 -17.26 -9.79 -2.58
CA TYR A 342 -17.80 -10.79 -1.68
C TYR A 342 -17.32 -10.50 -0.26
N LEU A 343 -18.22 -10.60 0.71
CA LEU A 343 -17.96 -10.29 2.12
C LEU A 343 -18.36 -11.47 2.99
N ASP A 344 -17.49 -11.82 3.95
CA ASP A 344 -17.79 -12.88 4.90
C ASP A 344 -18.85 -12.44 5.92
N SER A 345 -19.92 -13.23 6.00
CA SER A 345 -21.02 -12.99 6.93
C SER A 345 -20.59 -13.17 8.39
N GLU A 346 -19.75 -14.17 8.70
CA GLU A 346 -19.43 -14.52 10.09
C GLU A 346 -18.59 -13.41 10.76
N THR A 347 -17.67 -12.81 10.01
CA THR A 347 -16.92 -11.62 10.43
C THR A 347 -17.85 -10.44 10.75
N LEU A 348 -18.91 -10.23 9.95
CA LEU A 348 -19.84 -9.12 10.13
C LEU A 348 -20.68 -9.22 11.43
N TYR A 349 -21.11 -10.43 11.82
CA TYR A 349 -21.97 -10.60 13.00
C TYR A 349 -21.28 -11.18 14.24
N LEU A 350 -20.15 -11.90 14.10
CA LEU A 350 -19.34 -12.42 15.22
C LEU A 350 -18.14 -11.54 15.57
N GLY A 351 -17.61 -10.77 14.62
CA GLY A 351 -16.40 -9.95 14.81
C GLY A 351 -16.61 -8.66 15.63
N GLY A 352 -17.85 -8.37 16.03
CA GLY A 352 -18.22 -7.16 16.77
C GLY A 352 -17.89 -5.87 15.99
N THR A 353 -17.70 -4.76 16.73
CA THR A 353 -17.35 -3.46 16.11
C THR A 353 -16.09 -3.54 15.28
N PHE A 354 -15.09 -4.29 15.73
CA PHE A 354 -13.83 -4.39 15.02
C PHE A 354 -13.94 -5.16 13.70
N GLY A 355 -14.69 -6.28 13.69
CA GLY A 355 -14.99 -7.00 12.44
C GLY A 355 -15.76 -6.14 11.44
N MET A 356 -16.71 -5.33 11.92
CA MET A 356 -17.41 -4.35 11.08
C MET A 356 -16.45 -3.29 10.52
N ASP A 357 -15.62 -2.68 11.37
CA ASP A 357 -14.67 -1.63 10.95
C ASP A 357 -13.71 -2.16 9.87
N GLN A 358 -13.19 -3.37 10.04
CA GLN A 358 -12.37 -4.04 9.03
C GLN A 358 -13.15 -4.29 7.74
N MET A 359 -14.36 -4.85 7.82
CA MET A 359 -15.14 -5.14 6.62
C MET A 359 -15.45 -3.89 5.80
N LEU A 360 -15.72 -2.78 6.49
CA LEU A 360 -15.95 -1.50 5.85
C LEU A 360 -14.71 -0.99 5.09
N THR A 361 -13.51 -1.15 5.64
CA THR A 361 -12.27 -0.83 4.90
C THR A 361 -11.95 -1.85 3.82
N THR A 362 -12.25 -3.14 4.03
CA THR A 362 -12.11 -4.20 3.03
C THR A 362 -12.96 -3.93 1.80
N MET A 363 -14.17 -3.38 1.94
CA MET A 363 -14.95 -2.97 0.76
C MET A 363 -14.21 -1.94 -0.11
N ALA A 364 -13.40 -1.04 0.48
CA ALA A 364 -12.56 -0.12 -0.29
C ALA A 364 -11.35 -0.83 -0.91
N HIS A 365 -10.74 -1.76 -0.19
CA HIS A 365 -9.64 -2.62 -0.67
C HIS A 365 -10.05 -3.45 -1.89
N GLU A 366 -11.10 -4.26 -1.77
CA GLU A 366 -11.56 -5.15 -2.84
C GLU A 366 -12.09 -4.38 -4.06
N SER A 367 -12.70 -3.22 -3.84
CA SER A 367 -13.13 -2.37 -4.94
C SER A 367 -11.96 -1.66 -5.64
N MET A 368 -10.80 -1.51 -4.97
CA MET A 368 -9.58 -1.06 -5.62
C MET A 368 -9.06 -2.13 -6.58
N HIS A 369 -9.12 -3.42 -6.22
CA HIS A 369 -8.82 -4.52 -7.15
C HIS A 369 -9.74 -4.51 -8.38
N MET A 370 -11.04 -4.30 -8.18
CA MET A 370 -11.99 -4.15 -9.27
C MET A 370 -11.60 -3.00 -10.22
N GLN A 371 -11.25 -1.84 -9.65
CA GLN A 371 -10.81 -0.68 -10.42
C GLN A 371 -9.48 -0.93 -11.15
N ASN A 372 -8.50 -1.57 -10.51
CA ASN A 372 -7.22 -1.91 -11.13
C ASN A 372 -7.41 -2.92 -12.27
N PHE A 373 -8.21 -3.96 -12.06
CA PHE A 373 -8.55 -4.93 -13.09
C PHE A 373 -9.16 -4.26 -14.31
N TYR A 374 -10.23 -3.48 -14.13
CA TYR A 374 -10.87 -2.80 -15.25
C TYR A 374 -9.95 -1.77 -15.92
N ARG A 375 -9.37 -0.85 -15.14
CA ARG A 375 -8.69 0.31 -15.72
C ARG A 375 -7.31 -0.02 -16.24
N ARG A 376 -6.58 -0.90 -15.57
CA ARG A 376 -5.21 -1.25 -15.97
C ARG A 376 -5.23 -2.48 -16.85
N ALA A 377 -5.76 -3.60 -16.35
CA ALA A 377 -5.69 -4.85 -17.09
C ALA A 377 -6.59 -4.83 -18.34
N VAL A 378 -7.85 -4.41 -18.23
CA VAL A 378 -8.80 -4.43 -19.36
C VAL A 378 -8.58 -3.25 -20.32
N LEU A 379 -8.55 -2.00 -19.82
CA LEU A 379 -8.47 -0.81 -20.69
C LEU A 379 -7.06 -0.51 -21.22
N MET A 380 -6.01 -0.65 -20.40
CA MET A 380 -4.63 -0.41 -20.87
C MET A 380 -4.03 -1.67 -21.51
N GLY A 381 -4.45 -2.85 -21.07
CA GLY A 381 -4.03 -4.16 -21.57
C GLY A 381 -3.36 -5.01 -20.50
N ALA A 382 -3.36 -6.33 -20.68
CA ALA A 382 -2.91 -7.30 -19.68
C ALA A 382 -1.48 -7.06 -19.17
N GLN A 383 -0.58 -6.53 -20.02
CA GLN A 383 0.78 -6.17 -19.64
C GLN A 383 0.87 -5.01 -18.62
N TYR A 384 -0.22 -4.26 -18.40
CA TYR A 384 -0.27 -3.16 -17.42
C TYR A 384 -0.91 -3.57 -16.08
N ALA A 385 -1.37 -4.82 -15.95
CA ALA A 385 -1.78 -5.36 -14.66
C ALA A 385 -0.60 -5.30 -13.68
N PHE A 386 -0.85 -4.84 -12.45
CA PHE A 386 0.18 -4.81 -11.44
C PHE A 386 0.57 -6.22 -11.03
N GLU A 387 1.86 -6.41 -10.73
CA GLU A 387 2.32 -7.60 -10.02
C GLU A 387 1.62 -7.67 -8.66
N PRO A 388 1.39 -8.89 -8.12
CA PRO A 388 0.66 -9.08 -6.87
C PRO A 388 1.00 -8.13 -5.72
N TRP A 389 2.29 -7.91 -5.46
CA TRP A 389 2.73 -7.06 -4.36
C TRP A 389 2.31 -5.59 -4.54
N LEU A 390 2.32 -5.07 -5.78
CA LEU A 390 1.95 -3.69 -6.08
C LEU A 390 0.43 -3.54 -6.17
N GLU A 391 -0.26 -4.56 -6.71
CA GLU A 391 -1.73 -4.63 -6.72
C GLU A 391 -2.27 -4.48 -5.29
N GLU A 392 -1.76 -5.28 -4.36
CA GLU A 392 -2.13 -5.26 -2.94
C GLU A 392 -1.64 -4.00 -2.22
N MET A 393 -0.45 -3.48 -2.56
CA MET A 393 0.03 -2.21 -2.04
C MET A 393 -0.94 -1.07 -2.39
N THR A 394 -1.40 -0.99 -3.64
CA THR A 394 -2.34 0.06 -4.07
C THR A 394 -3.69 -0.08 -3.37
N ALA A 395 -4.19 -1.30 -3.19
CA ALA A 395 -5.42 -1.55 -2.44
C ALA A 395 -5.30 -1.08 -0.97
N MET A 396 -4.19 -1.38 -0.29
CA MET A 396 -3.93 -0.89 1.07
C MET A 396 -3.66 0.62 1.14
N MET A 397 -3.09 1.22 0.10
CA MET A 397 -2.98 2.68 0.00
C MET A 397 -4.36 3.34 -0.12
N MET A 398 -5.31 2.69 -0.80
CA MET A 398 -6.71 3.13 -0.81
C MET A 398 -7.34 3.01 0.58
N GLU A 399 -7.12 1.90 1.30
CA GLU A 399 -7.59 1.74 2.67
C GLU A 399 -7.09 2.89 3.56
N ASP A 400 -5.82 3.27 3.44
CA ASP A 400 -5.21 4.37 4.21
C ASP A 400 -5.96 5.69 4.00
N TRP A 401 -6.19 6.08 2.74
CA TRP A 401 -6.90 7.32 2.39
C TRP A 401 -8.39 7.28 2.76
N ALA A 402 -9.03 6.12 2.69
CA ALA A 402 -10.46 5.99 2.94
C ALA A 402 -10.81 5.83 4.41
N SER A 403 -9.94 5.19 5.21
CA SER A 403 -10.26 4.71 6.56
C SER A 403 -10.88 5.78 7.46
N GLY A 404 -10.28 6.97 7.54
CA GLY A 404 -10.78 8.02 8.45
C GLY A 404 -12.18 8.53 8.10
N THR A 405 -12.56 8.47 6.82
CA THR A 405 -13.90 8.83 6.34
C THR A 405 -14.90 7.70 6.60
N ILE A 406 -14.48 6.45 6.38
CA ILE A 406 -15.32 5.26 6.55
C ILE A 406 -15.58 5.01 8.04
N VAL A 407 -14.52 4.99 8.84
CA VAL A 407 -14.52 4.68 10.28
C VAL A 407 -13.76 5.78 11.03
N PRO A 408 -14.47 6.82 11.52
CA PRO A 408 -13.83 7.92 12.24
C PRO A 408 -13.00 7.43 13.43
N GLY A 409 -11.72 7.82 13.45
CA GLY A 409 -10.78 7.44 14.51
C GLY A 409 -9.98 6.17 14.25
N TYR A 410 -10.30 5.41 13.20
CA TYR A 410 -9.56 4.21 12.77
C TYR A 410 -8.78 4.48 11.48
N ASN A 411 -7.62 3.83 11.33
CA ASN A 411 -6.86 3.79 10.09
C ASN A 411 -6.15 2.44 9.94
N ALA A 412 -6.45 1.73 8.85
CA ALA A 412 -5.96 0.37 8.60
C ALA A 412 -4.43 0.26 8.63
N ILE A 413 -3.72 1.29 8.13
CA ILE A 413 -2.25 1.28 8.17
C ILE A 413 -1.73 1.54 9.59
N ARG A 414 -2.14 2.63 10.24
CA ARG A 414 -1.68 3.02 11.58
C ARG A 414 -2.01 1.98 12.64
N ASP A 415 -3.24 1.47 12.63
CA ASP A 415 -3.78 0.67 13.73
C ASP A 415 -3.59 -0.84 13.54
N MET A 416 -3.21 -1.27 12.33
CA MET A 416 -3.05 -2.67 12.00
C MET A 416 -1.76 -2.95 11.23
N ARG A 417 -1.62 -2.51 9.97
CA ARG A 417 -0.49 -2.95 9.11
C ARG A 417 0.88 -2.52 9.65
N PHE A 418 1.01 -1.28 10.11
CA PHE A 418 2.27 -0.76 10.67
C PHE A 418 2.64 -1.43 11.98
N ILE A 419 1.67 -1.66 12.86
CA ILE A 419 1.90 -2.40 14.11
C ILE A 419 2.32 -3.84 13.79
N THR A 420 1.65 -4.50 12.85
CA THR A 420 2.00 -5.85 12.41
C THR A 420 3.41 -5.87 11.83
N TYR A 421 3.79 -4.92 10.97
CA TYR A 421 5.15 -4.82 10.42
C TYR A 421 6.21 -4.78 11.53
N MET A 422 5.94 -4.04 12.61
CA MET A 422 6.85 -3.87 13.74
C MET A 422 6.84 -5.01 14.77
N THR A 423 5.86 -5.93 14.70
CA THR A 423 5.62 -6.91 15.78
C THR A 423 5.37 -8.35 15.30
N TYR A 424 5.28 -8.58 13.99
CA TYR A 424 4.92 -9.86 13.38
C TYR A 424 5.80 -11.00 13.90
N ALA A 425 5.15 -12.11 14.28
CA ALA A 425 5.79 -13.32 14.81
C ALA A 425 6.84 -13.08 15.93
N GLY A 426 6.74 -11.95 16.65
CA GLY A 426 7.68 -11.62 17.72
C GLY A 426 9.06 -11.13 17.26
N HIS A 427 9.24 -10.86 15.96
CA HIS A 427 10.49 -10.34 15.39
C HIS A 427 10.31 -9.26 14.30
N GLY A 428 9.07 -8.93 13.95
CA GLY A 428 8.73 -7.97 12.89
C GLY A 428 8.99 -8.52 11.48
N SER A 429 8.40 -7.86 10.48
CA SER A 429 8.53 -8.20 9.05
C SER A 429 9.67 -7.43 8.36
N TYR A 430 10.73 -7.07 9.09
CA TYR A 430 11.79 -6.19 8.58
C TYR A 430 12.49 -6.78 7.35
N ASN A 431 12.93 -8.04 7.42
CA ASN A 431 13.74 -8.69 6.39
C ASN A 431 12.88 -9.40 5.33
N CYS A 432 11.70 -8.85 5.06
CA CYS A 432 10.77 -9.35 4.06
C CYS A 432 10.89 -8.46 2.83
N GLY A 433 11.22 -9.07 1.69
CA GLY A 433 11.47 -8.32 0.47
C GLY A 433 10.18 -7.70 -0.08
N LEU A 434 10.21 -6.40 -0.41
CA LEU A 434 9.05 -5.64 -0.87
C LEU A 434 8.31 -6.29 -2.05
N THR A 435 9.04 -6.91 -2.97
CA THR A 435 8.50 -7.53 -4.20
C THR A 435 8.21 -9.03 -4.05
N THR A 436 8.50 -9.60 -2.88
CA THR A 436 8.22 -11.02 -2.58
C THR A 436 6.87 -11.13 -1.88
N TRP A 437 5.91 -11.74 -2.56
CA TRP A 437 4.55 -11.89 -2.04
C TRP A 437 4.39 -13.20 -1.26
N THR A 438 4.47 -13.11 0.06
CA THR A 438 4.30 -14.20 1.02
C THR A 438 3.40 -13.75 2.16
N PRO A 439 2.11 -13.49 1.92
CA PRO A 439 1.19 -13.13 2.99
C PRO A 439 0.97 -14.33 3.92
N TYR A 440 0.80 -14.05 5.20
CA TYR A 440 0.65 -15.02 6.30
C TYR A 440 1.79 -16.04 6.37
N GLY A 441 2.97 -15.68 5.88
CA GLY A 441 4.16 -16.52 5.96
C GLY A 441 4.67 -16.65 7.39
N ALA A 442 5.44 -17.70 7.68
CA ALA A 442 5.92 -17.96 9.05
C ALA A 442 6.77 -16.79 9.60
N ASP A 443 7.69 -16.28 8.78
CA ASP A 443 8.62 -15.22 9.17
C ASP A 443 8.37 -13.91 8.41
N CYS A 444 7.44 -13.90 7.45
CA CYS A 444 7.15 -12.74 6.61
C CYS A 444 5.67 -12.52 6.39
N GLU A 445 5.25 -11.27 6.57
CA GLU A 445 3.89 -10.81 6.33
C GLU A 445 3.89 -9.68 5.29
N SER A 446 3.70 -10.04 4.02
CA SER A 446 3.77 -9.08 2.91
C SER A 446 2.67 -8.01 2.98
N TYR A 447 1.47 -8.28 3.51
CA TYR A 447 0.49 -7.20 3.69
C TYR A 447 1.02 -6.13 4.66
N ALA A 448 1.72 -6.54 5.71
CA ALA A 448 2.30 -5.59 6.65
C ALA A 448 3.43 -4.78 6.01
N VAL A 449 4.29 -5.41 5.20
CA VAL A 449 5.39 -4.73 4.48
C VAL A 449 4.83 -3.74 3.46
N ASN A 450 4.05 -4.23 2.49
CA ASN A 450 3.53 -3.43 1.40
C ASN A 450 2.56 -2.35 1.90
N GLY A 451 1.68 -2.65 2.85
CA GLY A 451 0.75 -1.68 3.42
C GLY A 451 1.46 -0.57 4.19
N SER A 452 2.46 -0.92 5.01
CA SER A 452 3.22 0.08 5.79
C SER A 452 4.06 0.97 4.88
N PHE A 453 4.72 0.40 3.88
CA PHE A 453 5.51 1.17 2.92
C PHE A 453 4.61 2.04 2.02
N GLY A 454 3.51 1.50 1.50
CA GLY A 454 2.52 2.29 0.75
C GLY A 454 1.94 3.45 1.57
N GLY A 455 1.63 3.21 2.85
CA GLY A 455 1.20 4.27 3.77
C GLY A 455 2.28 5.31 4.09
N TYR A 456 3.55 4.91 4.12
CA TYR A 456 4.68 5.83 4.19
C TYR A 456 4.75 6.71 2.94
N LEU A 457 4.67 6.12 1.74
CA LEU A 457 4.69 6.85 0.47
C LEU A 457 3.51 7.82 0.32
N ASN A 458 2.31 7.42 0.75
CA ASN A 458 1.15 8.30 0.86
C ASN A 458 1.44 9.55 1.72
N ARG A 459 2.21 9.38 2.80
CA ARG A 459 2.59 10.48 3.71
C ARG A 459 3.74 11.33 3.17
N GLN A 460 4.64 10.78 2.37
CA GLN A 460 5.71 11.57 1.73
C GLN A 460 5.23 12.32 0.49
N PHE A 461 4.44 11.67 -0.38
CA PHE A 461 4.13 12.21 -1.71
C PHE A 461 2.66 12.58 -1.95
N GLY A 462 1.74 12.10 -1.12
CA GLY A 462 0.36 12.59 -1.10
C GLY A 462 -0.54 11.98 -2.18
N LEU A 463 -1.71 12.60 -2.34
CA LEU A 463 -2.79 12.06 -3.15
C LEU A 463 -2.43 12.06 -4.64
N THR A 464 -1.77 13.11 -5.13
CA THR A 464 -1.39 13.20 -6.54
C THR A 464 -0.40 12.11 -6.94
N PHE A 465 0.53 11.75 -6.06
CA PHE A 465 1.41 10.59 -6.25
C PHE A 465 0.60 9.30 -6.40
N TYR A 466 -0.32 9.04 -5.47
CA TYR A 466 -1.13 7.83 -5.51
C TYR A 466 -2.00 7.76 -6.79
N GLN A 467 -2.61 8.88 -7.18
CA GLN A 467 -3.35 8.97 -8.44
C GLN A 467 -2.44 8.72 -9.65
N SER A 468 -1.20 9.22 -9.63
CA SER A 468 -0.24 9.03 -10.71
C SER A 468 0.19 7.56 -10.82
N LEU A 469 0.36 6.87 -9.68
CA LEU A 469 0.65 5.44 -9.62
C LEU A 469 -0.45 4.61 -10.32
N LEU A 470 -1.70 4.85 -9.97
CA LEU A 470 -2.85 4.14 -10.56
C LEU A 470 -2.99 4.36 -12.07
N ASN A 471 -2.52 5.50 -12.58
CA ASN A 471 -2.67 5.91 -13.98
C ASN A 471 -1.39 5.75 -14.83
N ASN A 472 -0.28 5.31 -14.23
CA ASN A 472 0.98 5.18 -14.95
C ASN A 472 0.90 4.11 -16.05
N LYS A 473 1.29 4.48 -17.25
CA LYS A 473 1.37 3.62 -18.44
C LYS A 473 2.74 3.69 -19.14
N ASN A 474 3.71 4.34 -18.51
CA ASN A 474 5.06 4.52 -19.06
C ASN A 474 5.84 3.21 -18.99
N HIS A 475 5.53 2.39 -17.99
CA HIS A 475 6.16 1.11 -17.71
C HIS A 475 5.11 0.00 -17.56
N THR A 476 5.55 -1.25 -17.72
CA THR A 476 4.75 -2.47 -17.51
C THR A 476 5.26 -3.32 -16.35
N VAL A 477 6.53 -3.12 -15.94
CA VAL A 477 7.11 -3.76 -14.75
C VAL A 477 6.71 -2.95 -13.52
N SER A 478 6.16 -3.60 -12.50
CA SER A 478 5.59 -2.90 -11.34
C SER A 478 6.62 -2.09 -10.55
N LEU A 479 7.85 -2.61 -10.42
CA LEU A 479 8.93 -1.89 -9.77
C LEU A 479 9.29 -0.60 -10.54
N ASP A 480 9.43 -0.69 -11.87
CA ASP A 480 9.71 0.47 -12.73
C ASP A 480 8.56 1.49 -12.70
N ILE A 481 7.30 1.04 -12.64
CA ILE A 481 6.13 1.92 -12.49
C ILE A 481 6.22 2.70 -11.18
N LEU A 482 6.49 2.03 -10.05
CA LEU A 482 6.59 2.69 -8.76
C LEU A 482 7.78 3.65 -8.71
N ASP A 483 8.92 3.25 -9.26
CA ASP A 483 10.14 4.07 -9.32
C ASP A 483 9.94 5.34 -10.16
N ASP A 484 9.32 5.23 -11.35
CA ASP A 484 8.98 6.38 -12.20
C ASP A 484 8.06 7.36 -11.44
N VAL A 485 7.05 6.86 -10.74
CA VAL A 485 6.09 7.74 -10.04
C VAL A 485 6.71 8.38 -8.79
N ILE A 486 7.59 7.68 -8.08
CA ILE A 486 8.39 8.27 -6.98
C ILE A 486 9.32 9.36 -7.52
N GLY A 487 10.09 9.08 -8.58
CA GLY A 487 11.02 10.04 -9.18
C GLY A 487 10.35 11.28 -9.77
N ASN A 488 9.09 11.14 -10.23
CA ASN A 488 8.27 12.26 -10.66
C ASN A 488 7.71 13.09 -9.49
N ALA A 489 7.48 12.48 -8.32
CA ALA A 489 7.04 13.18 -7.12
C ALA A 489 8.18 13.92 -6.41
N GLU A 490 9.37 13.31 -6.38
CA GLU A 490 10.59 13.91 -5.83
C GLU A 490 11.81 13.53 -6.67
N ALA A 491 12.43 14.54 -7.29
CA ALA A 491 13.54 14.33 -8.21
C ALA A 491 14.73 13.64 -7.51
N GLY A 492 15.14 12.50 -8.04
CA GLY A 492 16.25 11.70 -7.51
C GLY A 492 15.85 10.67 -6.45
N ALA A 493 14.59 10.66 -6.00
CA ALA A 493 14.06 9.59 -5.17
C ALA A 493 13.79 8.33 -6.01
N THR A 494 13.99 7.16 -5.40
CA THR A 494 13.76 5.84 -5.97
C THR A 494 13.01 4.96 -4.98
N VAL A 495 12.48 3.82 -5.44
CA VAL A 495 11.89 2.82 -4.52
C VAL A 495 12.89 2.42 -3.43
N ALA A 496 14.15 2.22 -3.82
CA ALA A 496 15.20 1.79 -2.89
C ALA A 496 15.54 2.86 -1.85
N SER A 497 15.62 4.13 -2.25
CA SER A 497 15.88 5.23 -1.31
C SER A 497 14.73 5.42 -0.33
N GLU A 498 13.49 5.40 -0.82
CA GLU A 498 12.30 5.57 0.02
C GLU A 498 12.10 4.38 0.97
N LEU A 499 12.42 3.16 0.53
CA LEU A 499 12.36 1.99 1.39
C LEU A 499 13.40 2.08 2.52
N ARG A 500 14.61 2.58 2.23
CA ARG A 500 15.62 2.84 3.25
C ARG A 500 15.11 3.86 4.27
N ASP A 501 14.58 4.98 3.82
CA ASP A 501 14.12 6.04 4.72
C ASP A 501 12.89 5.60 5.54
N PHE A 502 11.99 4.80 4.95
CA PHE A 502 10.93 4.08 5.66
C PHE A 502 11.49 3.14 6.74
N ALA A 503 12.47 2.30 6.37
CA ALA A 503 13.08 1.34 7.29
C ALA A 503 13.78 2.05 8.45
N ASP A 504 14.42 3.19 8.21
CA ASP A 504 15.05 4.04 9.21
C ASP A 504 14.00 4.67 10.13
N ALA A 505 12.93 5.23 9.57
CA ALA A 505 11.83 5.82 10.31
C ALA A 505 11.14 4.81 11.23
N ALA A 506 10.76 3.66 10.67
CA ALA A 506 10.05 2.62 11.39
C ALA A 506 10.98 1.91 12.38
N SER A 507 12.09 1.35 11.89
CA SER A 507 12.97 0.51 12.70
C SER A 507 13.81 1.32 13.66
N GLY A 508 14.15 2.57 13.36
CA GLY A 508 14.83 3.49 14.27
C GLY A 508 13.89 4.16 15.28
N LEU A 509 12.58 3.90 15.21
CA LEU A 509 11.55 4.52 16.04
C LEU A 509 11.60 6.05 16.00
N ILE A 510 11.88 6.63 14.82
CA ILE A 510 12.03 8.08 14.67
C ILE A 510 10.73 8.78 15.08
N PRO A 511 10.74 9.60 16.15
CA PRO A 511 9.53 10.23 16.65
C PRO A 511 8.94 11.19 15.63
N LEU A 512 7.62 11.24 15.54
CA LEU A 512 6.94 12.25 14.72
C LEU A 512 7.35 13.69 15.11
N SER A 513 7.60 13.92 16.41
CA SER A 513 8.04 15.22 16.93
C SER A 513 9.42 15.65 16.47
N SER A 514 10.24 14.74 15.92
CA SER A 514 11.55 15.07 15.38
C SER A 514 11.45 15.96 14.13
N ASN A 515 10.32 15.88 13.39
CA ASN A 515 10.07 16.59 12.14
C ASN A 515 11.21 16.46 11.12
N VAL A 516 11.94 15.35 11.16
CA VAL A 516 12.99 15.07 10.19
C VAL A 516 12.31 14.64 8.88
N ARG A 517 12.43 15.49 7.85
CA ARG A 517 11.82 15.25 6.54
C ARG A 517 12.31 13.92 5.95
N GLY A 518 11.40 13.14 5.35
CA GLY A 518 11.67 11.79 4.83
C GLY A 518 11.67 10.72 5.93
N PHE A 519 12.02 11.05 7.16
CA PHE A 519 12.18 10.06 8.24
C PHE A 519 11.01 10.00 9.23
N THR A 520 9.85 10.55 8.86
CA THR A 520 8.65 10.59 9.72
C THR A 520 7.38 10.24 8.95
N PHE A 521 6.30 9.93 9.66
CA PHE A 521 4.98 9.61 9.07
C PHE A 521 3.97 10.72 9.40
N PRO A 522 4.06 11.90 8.75
CA PRO A 522 3.20 13.04 9.06
C PRO A 522 1.73 12.79 8.70
N ALA A 523 0.84 13.54 9.34
CA ALA A 523 -0.55 13.61 8.91
C ALA A 523 -0.65 14.38 7.57
N ARG A 524 -1.66 14.06 6.76
CA ARG A 524 -1.98 14.80 5.52
C ARG A 524 -3.47 15.03 5.39
N SER A 525 -3.84 16.09 4.67
CA SER A 525 -5.22 16.37 4.29
C SER A 525 -5.25 16.96 2.88
N GLU A 526 -5.74 16.18 1.92
CA GLU A 526 -5.68 16.53 0.49
C GLU A 526 -6.92 16.06 -0.23
N GLY A 527 -7.49 16.90 -1.10
CA GLY A 527 -8.66 16.55 -1.91
C GLY A 527 -9.91 16.16 -1.10
N GLY A 528 -9.96 16.42 0.22
CA GLY A 528 -11.03 15.95 1.11
C GLY A 528 -10.81 14.54 1.67
N PHE A 529 -9.60 13.98 1.55
CA PHE A 529 -9.15 12.81 2.28
C PHE A 529 -8.20 13.23 3.39
N THR A 530 -8.12 12.44 4.47
CA THR A 530 -7.22 12.70 5.59
C THR A 530 -6.45 11.45 5.96
N LEU A 531 -5.13 11.59 6.12
CA LEU A 531 -4.26 10.58 6.71
C LEU A 531 -3.91 11.00 8.12
N PRO A 532 -4.13 10.15 9.14
CA PRO A 532 -3.57 10.41 10.44
C PRO A 532 -2.05 10.24 10.41
N ALA A 533 -1.36 10.98 11.26
CA ALA A 533 0.06 10.72 11.50
C ALA A 533 0.25 9.34 12.14
N ILE A 534 1.42 8.75 11.91
CA ILE A 534 1.89 7.56 12.61
C ILE A 534 3.13 8.00 13.38
N ASP A 535 3.23 7.62 14.66
CA ASP A 535 4.41 7.92 15.46
C ASP A 535 5.10 6.60 15.80
N PRO A 536 6.19 6.22 15.10
CA PRO A 536 6.97 5.04 15.44
C PRO A 536 7.40 5.03 16.91
N ALA A 537 7.77 6.18 17.47
CA ALA A 537 8.19 6.29 18.87
C ALA A 537 7.08 6.00 19.88
N SER A 538 5.80 6.10 19.49
CA SER A 538 4.68 5.67 20.35
C SER A 538 4.77 4.19 20.71
N LEU A 539 5.50 3.41 19.91
CA LEU A 539 5.74 2.01 20.21
C LEU A 539 6.70 1.84 21.42
N SER A 540 7.69 2.72 21.58
CA SER A 540 8.62 2.67 22.72
C SER A 540 7.93 2.72 24.11
N ASN A 541 6.77 3.38 24.21
CA ASN A 541 6.10 3.72 25.47
C ASN A 541 4.87 2.85 25.81
N GLY A 542 4.87 1.60 25.35
CA GLY A 542 3.86 0.61 25.73
C GLY A 542 3.63 -0.50 24.71
N VAL A 543 4.04 -0.34 23.45
CA VAL A 543 3.91 -1.35 22.39
C VAL A 543 5.32 -1.83 22.02
N ALA A 544 5.88 -2.87 22.65
CA ALA A 544 7.25 -3.26 22.32
C ALA A 544 7.41 -3.60 20.81
N ARG A 545 8.24 -2.80 20.12
CA ARG A 545 8.87 -3.18 18.86
C ARG A 545 9.50 -4.56 19.03
N ALA A 546 9.12 -5.52 18.21
CA ALA A 546 9.65 -6.87 18.30
C ALA A 546 10.88 -6.96 17.41
N LEU A 547 12.08 -7.08 18.00
CA LEU A 547 13.35 -7.14 17.26
C LEU A 547 13.74 -8.60 16.99
N PRO A 548 14.39 -8.89 15.84
CA PRO A 548 14.95 -10.20 15.57
C PRO A 548 15.93 -10.65 16.66
N THR A 549 15.81 -11.91 17.09
CA THR A 549 16.73 -12.52 18.08
C THR A 549 17.90 -13.26 17.43
N THR A 550 17.90 -13.39 16.11
CA THR A 550 18.96 -14.03 15.32
C THR A 550 19.26 -13.20 14.07
N VAL A 551 20.53 -13.18 13.65
CA VAL A 551 20.92 -12.57 12.38
C VAL A 551 20.47 -13.48 11.24
N PRO A 552 19.69 -13.01 10.26
CA PRO A 552 19.26 -13.85 9.15
C PRO A 552 20.48 -14.24 8.30
N ALA A 553 20.42 -15.38 7.62
CA ALA A 553 21.52 -15.81 6.74
C ALA A 553 21.74 -14.83 5.57
N SER A 554 20.66 -14.20 5.10
CA SER A 554 20.67 -13.20 4.04
C SER A 554 19.68 -12.07 4.31
N LEU A 555 20.05 -10.86 3.91
CA LEU A 555 19.18 -9.70 3.77
C LEU A 555 18.42 -9.82 2.45
N ALA A 556 17.10 -9.90 2.51
CA ALA A 556 16.23 -10.03 1.35
C ALA A 556 16.38 -8.84 0.40
N VAL A 557 16.09 -9.03 -0.90
CA VAL A 557 15.98 -7.93 -1.88
C VAL A 557 14.93 -6.95 -1.39
N LEU A 558 15.25 -5.65 -1.32
CA LEU A 558 14.31 -4.63 -0.83
C LEU A 558 13.73 -5.02 0.54
N GLY A 559 14.59 -5.48 1.45
CA GLY A 559 14.28 -5.78 2.84
C GLY A 559 15.26 -5.08 3.78
N ALA A 560 14.93 -5.06 5.08
CA ALA A 560 15.71 -4.38 6.11
C ALA A 560 16.02 -5.28 7.31
N PHE A 561 17.04 -4.93 8.08
CA PHE A 561 17.39 -5.62 9.32
C PHE A 561 17.89 -4.63 10.37
N PRO A 562 17.13 -4.40 11.46
CA PRO A 562 17.55 -3.52 12.52
C PRO A 562 18.32 -4.23 13.64
N VAL A 563 19.31 -3.53 14.20
CA VAL A 563 20.11 -3.95 15.34
C VAL A 563 20.26 -2.78 16.30
N VAL A 564 20.01 -3.01 17.59
CA VAL A 564 19.94 -1.93 18.58
C VAL A 564 21.05 -2.07 19.62
N ARG A 565 21.70 -0.94 19.92
CA ARG A 565 22.66 -0.75 21.02
C ARG A 565 21.99 0.18 22.04
N PRO A 566 21.50 -0.35 23.19
CA PRO A 566 20.75 0.47 24.13
C PRO A 566 21.68 1.29 25.02
N HIS A 567 21.17 2.43 25.49
CA HIS A 567 21.77 3.24 26.57
C HIS A 567 23.24 3.63 26.38
N VAL A 568 23.63 3.98 25.15
CA VAL A 568 25.01 4.34 24.82
C VAL A 568 25.34 5.72 25.35
N SER A 569 26.51 5.86 25.99
CA SER A 569 27.01 7.13 26.54
C SER A 569 28.43 7.41 26.06
N GLY A 570 28.80 8.69 25.95
CA GLY A 570 30.10 9.13 25.45
C GLY A 570 30.19 9.04 23.94
N THR A 571 31.06 8.15 23.46
CA THR A 571 31.26 7.88 22.03
C THR A 571 30.86 6.45 21.71
N TYR A 572 29.91 6.28 20.81
CA TYR A 572 29.62 5.00 20.18
C TYR A 572 30.70 4.71 19.13
N SER A 573 31.33 3.54 19.16
CA SER A 573 32.26 3.13 18.11
C SER A 573 32.11 1.65 17.78
N GLU A 574 31.92 1.34 16.50
CA GLU A 574 31.81 -0.02 15.97
C GLU A 574 32.29 -0.01 14.51
N THR A 575 33.07 -1.01 14.09
CA THR A 575 33.33 -1.23 12.66
C THR A 575 32.27 -2.18 12.14
N VAL A 576 31.41 -1.68 11.25
CA VAL A 576 30.27 -2.41 10.74
C VAL A 576 30.59 -2.92 9.33
N HIS A 577 30.48 -4.23 9.13
CA HIS A 577 30.61 -4.82 7.81
C HIS A 577 29.30 -4.62 7.05
N VAL A 578 29.32 -3.90 5.94
CA VAL A 578 28.14 -3.53 5.14
C VAL A 578 28.18 -4.32 3.82
N PRO A 579 27.23 -5.24 3.56
CA PRO A 579 27.20 -6.02 2.33
C PRO A 579 27.13 -5.16 1.05
N ALA A 580 27.49 -5.77 -0.08
CA ALA A 580 27.39 -5.14 -1.40
C ALA A 580 25.95 -4.72 -1.73
N GLY A 581 25.75 -3.52 -2.29
CA GLY A 581 24.42 -3.05 -2.67
C GLY A 581 23.47 -2.78 -1.49
N THR A 582 24.00 -2.61 -0.28
CA THR A 582 23.22 -2.31 0.92
C THR A 582 23.62 -0.99 1.55
N THR A 583 22.70 -0.40 2.31
CA THR A 583 22.98 0.79 3.10
C THR A 583 22.98 0.45 4.58
N LEU A 584 23.96 0.99 5.30
CA LEU A 584 23.92 1.07 6.75
C LEU A 584 23.39 2.45 7.13
N SER A 585 22.27 2.48 7.83
CA SER A 585 21.79 3.67 8.52
C SER A 585 22.06 3.56 10.01
N VAL A 586 22.40 4.69 10.64
CA VAL A 586 22.58 4.82 12.08
C VAL A 586 21.58 5.84 12.58
N VAL A 587 20.61 5.40 13.36
CA VAL A 587 19.58 6.24 13.97
C VAL A 587 19.85 6.37 15.46
N ILE A 588 19.83 7.59 15.97
CA ILE A 588 19.98 7.89 17.40
C ILE A 588 18.75 8.63 17.89
N ASP A 589 18.14 8.10 18.95
CA ASP A 589 16.91 8.61 19.59
C ASP A 589 17.01 8.70 21.12
#